data_AF-A0A967LL43-F1
#
_entry.id   AF-A0A967LL43-F1
#
_cell.length_a   1.000
_cell.length_b   1.000
_cell.length_c   1.000
_cell.angle_alpha   90.00
_cell.angle_beta   90.00
_cell.angle_gamma   90.00
#
_symmetry.space_group_name_H-M   'P 1'
#
loop_
_entity.id
_entity.type
_entity.pdbx_description
1 polymer ?
#
loop_
_entity_poly.entity_id
_entity_poly.type
_entity_poly.pdbx_seq_one_letter_code
_entity_poly.pdbx_strand_id
1 'polypeptide(L)' 'VGGDVEANGEEQQNRFEVGARFSANRTTPDWKIDADLDGSYAETEVTLTDSVYGYQTDSWRSSLLVVRSLSPHWSFGGEV' A
#
# COMPACT_ATOMS: atom_id res chain seq x y z
N VAL A 1 2.06 38.10 14.21
CA VAL A 1 1.66 38.69 12.92
C VAL A 1 1.43 37.53 11.98
N GLY A 2 0.17 37.10 11.83
CA GLY A 2 -0.21 36.07 10.87
C GLY A 2 -0.66 36.79 9.60
N GLY A 3 -0.09 36.42 8.46
CA GLY A 3 -0.52 36.92 7.17
C GLY A 3 -1.36 35.85 6.48
N ASP A 4 -2.65 36.08 6.34
CA ASP A 4 -3.50 35.36 5.40
C ASP A 4 -3.11 35.81 3.99
N VAL A 5 -2.42 34.92 3.27
CA VAL A 5 -2.14 35.10 1.83
C VAL A 5 -3.30 34.45 1.09
N GLU A 6 -4.27 35.26 0.70
CA GLU A 6 -5.38 34.85 -0.15
C GLU A 6 -4.88 34.79 -1.60
N ALA A 7 -4.32 33.64 -1.98
CA ALA A 7 -3.90 33.36 -3.34
C ALA A 7 -5.16 33.15 -4.22
N ASN A 8 -5.58 34.22 -4.89
CA ASN A 8 -6.62 34.21 -5.92
C ASN A 8 -6.09 33.59 -7.23
N GLY A 9 -5.54 32.38 -7.16
CA GLY A 9 -5.30 31.51 -8.30
C GLY A 9 -6.17 30.29 -8.10
N GLU A 10 -6.99 29.92 -9.08
CA GLU A 10 -7.87 28.75 -9.00
C GLU A 10 -7.01 27.48 -8.76
N GLU A 11 -6.80 27.11 -7.50
CA GLU A 11 -6.12 25.87 -7.13
C GLU A 11 -7.04 24.70 -7.46
N GLN A 12 -6.87 24.13 -8.66
CA GLN A 12 -7.45 22.84 -8.99
C GLN A 12 -6.55 21.74 -8.42
N GLN A 13 -7.00 21.13 -7.32
CA GLN A 13 -6.38 19.91 -6.78
C GLN A 13 -7.09 18.69 -7.35
N ASN A 14 -6.38 17.90 -8.14
CA ASN A 14 -6.87 16.60 -8.62
C ASN A 14 -6.18 15.48 -7.84
N ARG A 15 -6.95 14.55 -7.27
CA ARG A 15 -6.43 13.40 -6.54
C ARG A 15 -6.94 12.11 -7.18
N PHE A 16 -6.02 11.28 -7.62
CA PHE A 16 -6.30 9.93 -8.10
C PHE A 16 -5.71 8.91 -7.11
N GLU A 17 -6.54 7.97 -6.64
CA GLU A 17 -6.12 6.90 -5.75
C GLU A 17 -6.60 5.55 -6.28
N VAL A 18 -5.70 4.57 -6.33
CA VAL A 18 -6.04 3.19 -6.67
C VAL A 18 -5.35 2.25 -5.69
N GLY A 19 -6.11 1.28 -5.19
CA GLY A 19 -5.63 0.25 -4.26
C GLY A 19 -5.78 -1.15 -4.85
N ALA A 20 -4.85 -2.03 -4.49
CA ALA A 20 -4.92 -3.45 -4.79
C ALA A 20 -4.69 -4.26 -3.51
N ARG A 21 -5.54 -5.27 -3.30
CA ARG A 21 -5.43 -6.18 -2.16
C ARG A 21 -5.58 -7.63 -2.61
N PHE A 22 -4.61 -8.46 -2.27
CA PHE A 22 -4.61 -9.89 -2.51
C PHE A 22 -4.32 -10.62 -1.19
N SER A 23 -5.15 -11.61 -0.88
CA SER A 23 -4.99 -12.44 0.31
C SER A 23 -5.21 -13.90 -0.05
N ALA A 24 -4.32 -14.78 0.41
CA ALA A 24 -4.43 -16.22 0.23
C ALA A 24 -4.02 -16.95 1.51
N ASN A 25 -4.94 -17.73 2.07
CA ASN A 25 -4.68 -18.56 3.25
C ASN A 25 -5.09 -20.00 2.98
N ARG A 26 -4.18 -20.94 3.27
CA ARG A 26 -4.41 -22.37 3.15
C ARG A 26 -3.74 -23.12 4.29
N THR A 27 -4.54 -23.87 5.05
CA THR A 27 -4.05 -24.82 6.06
C THR A 27 -4.46 -26.24 5.68
N THR A 28 -3.49 -27.15 5.70
CA THR A 28 -3.64 -28.60 5.51
C THR A 28 -3.00 -29.32 6.70
N PRO A 29 -3.09 -30.66 6.83
CA PRO A 29 -2.45 -31.37 7.93
C PRO A 29 -0.94 -31.11 8.05
N ASP A 30 -0.28 -30.89 6.92
CA ASP A 30 1.18 -30.74 6.87
C ASP A 30 1.66 -29.32 6.61
N TRP A 31 0.79 -28.43 6.11
CA TRP A 31 1.19 -27.10 5.64
C TRP A 31 0.26 -26.00 6.13
N LYS A 32 0.84 -24.87 6.51
CA LYS A 32 0.17 -23.59 6.62
C LYS A 32 0.87 -22.60 5.70
N ILE A 33 0.10 -22.00 4.79
CA ILE A 33 0.53 -20.96 3.88
C ILE A 33 -0.40 -19.79 4.07
N ASP A 34 0.16 -18.62 4.32
CA ASP A 34 -0.56 -17.37 4.52
C ASP A 34 0.19 -16.27 3.76
N ALA A 35 -0.49 -15.60 2.84
CA ALA A 35 0.10 -14.63 1.94
C ALA A 35 -0.83 -13.43 1.79
N ASP A 36 -0.29 -12.25 2.01
CA ASP A 36 -1.00 -10.97 1.87
C ASP A 36 -0.16 -10.01 1.06
N LEU A 37 -0.82 -9.27 0.17
CA LEU A 37 -0.24 -8.21 -0.62
C LEU A 37 -1.23 -7.04 -0.64
N ASP A 38 -0.79 -5.91 -0.13
CA ASP A 38 -1.55 -4.67 -0.10
C ASP A 38 -0.71 -3.59 -0.80
N GLY A 39 -1.32 -2.89 -1.75
CA GLY A 39 -0.68 -1.80 -2.48
C GLY A 39 -1.62 -0.62 -2.64
N SER A 40 -1.08 0.59 -2.52
CA SER A 40 -1.79 1.82 -2.86
C SER A 40 -0.91 2.72 -3.73
N TYR A 41 -1.56 3.37 -4.68
CA TYR A 41 -0.97 4.37 -5.55
C TYR A 41 -1.83 5.63 -5.46
N ALA A 42 -1.20 6.75 -5.13
CA ALA A 42 -1.82 8.05 -5.08
C ALA A 42 -1.04 9.05 -5.93
N GLU A 43 -1.75 9.74 -6.80
CA GLU A 43 -1.24 10.84 -7.61
C GLU A 43 -2.00 12.10 -7.23
N THR A 44 -1.27 13.20 -7.00
CA THR A 44 -1.88 14.50 -6.84
C THR A 44 -1.24 15.49 -7.79
N GLU A 45 -2.10 16.20 -8.51
CA GLU A 45 -1.74 17.33 -9.36
C GLU A 45 -2.24 18.62 -8.72
N VAL A 46 -1.38 19.63 -8.67
CA VAL A 46 -1.69 20.98 -8.20
C VAL A 46 -1.35 21.96 -9.32
N THR A 47 -2.37 22.63 -9.84
CA THR A 47 -2.20 23.68 -10.87
C THR A 47 -2.05 25.04 -10.19
N LEU A 48 -0.90 25.70 -10.38
CA LEU A 48 -0.69 27.08 -9.95
C LEU A 48 -0.48 27.98 -11.18
N THR A 49 -1.40 28.92 -11.37
CA THR A 49 -1.41 29.98 -12.40
C THR A 49 -1.41 29.46 -13.83
N ASP A 50 -0.33 28.83 -14.30
CA ASP A 50 -0.17 28.23 -15.65
C ASP A 50 0.78 27.00 -15.63
N SER A 51 1.10 26.46 -14.45
CA SER A 51 2.02 25.34 -14.28
C SER A 51 1.40 24.23 -13.43
N VAL A 52 1.57 22.99 -13.87
CA VAL A 52 1.10 21.78 -13.17
C VAL A 52 2.26 21.17 -12.39
N TYR A 53 2.09 21.03 -11.08
CA TYR A 53 3.02 20.35 -10.19
C TYR A 53 2.41 19.03 -9.73
N GLY A 54 3.10 17.92 -9.98
CA GLY A 54 2.65 16.59 -9.58
C GLY A 54 3.48 16.01 -8.43
N TYR A 55 2.83 15.34 -7.49
CA TYR A 55 3.50 14.41 -6.58
C TYR A 55 2.84 13.02 -6.66
N GLN A 56 3.70 12.01 -6.67
CA GLN A 56 3.32 10.60 -6.72
C GLN A 56 3.76 9.94 -5.41
N THR A 57 2.84 9.19 -4.81
CA THR A 57 3.11 8.38 -3.63
C THR A 57 2.66 6.96 -3.91
N ASP A 58 3.60 6.02 -3.92
CA ASP A 58 3.32 4.59 -3.93
C ASP A 58 3.64 3.97 -2.57
N SER A 59 2.80 3.04 -2.13
CA SER A 59 3.08 2.23 -0.94
C SER A 59 2.70 0.78 -1.19
N TRP A 60 3.62 -0.13 -0.90
CA TRP A 60 3.43 -1.57 -1.09
C TRP A 60 3.87 -2.30 0.16
N ARG A 61 3.04 -3.24 0.61
CA ARG A 61 3.33 -4.15 1.70
C ARG A 61 2.98 -5.56 1.26
N SER A 62 3.90 -6.49 1.49
CA SER A 62 3.67 -7.90 1.30
C SER A 62 4.08 -8.65 2.56
N SER A 63 3.35 -9.70 2.88
CA SER A 63 3.76 -10.70 3.87
C SER A 63 3.52 -12.11 3.32
N LEU A 64 4.46 -13.02 3.58
CA LEU A 64 4.34 -14.42 3.22
C LEU A 64 4.87 -15.29 4.35
N LEU A 65 3.98 -16.06 4.97
CA LEU A 65 4.29 -17.10 5.94
C LEU A 65 4.12 -18.48 5.30
N VAL A 66 5.17 -19.31 5.44
CA VAL A 66 5.12 -20.71 5.04
C VAL A 66 5.65 -21.56 6.17
N VAL A 67 4.80 -22.45 6.68
CA VAL A 67 5.13 -23.39 7.76
C VAL A 67 4.76 -24.80 7.36
N ARG A 68 5.66 -25.75 7.63
CA ARG A 68 5.47 -27.18 7.42
C ARG A 68 5.56 -27.94 8.74
N SER A 69 4.66 -28.89 8.95
CA SER A 69 4.76 -29.89 10.01
C SER A 69 5.80 -30.95 9.66
N LEU A 70 6.72 -31.23 10.58
CA LEU A 70 7.71 -32.31 10.48
C LEU A 70 7.31 -33.52 11.34
N SER A 71 6.61 -33.27 12.44
CA SER A 71 6.05 -34.28 13.33
C SER A 71 4.92 -33.62 14.15
N PRO A 72 4.14 -34.36 14.95
CA PRO A 72 3.07 -33.77 15.75
C PRO A 72 3.50 -32.58 16.62
N HIS A 73 4.78 -32.52 17.02
CA HIS A 73 5.30 -31.50 17.95
C HIS A 73 6.36 -30.58 17.32
N TRP A 74 6.77 -30.82 16.07
CA TRP A 74 7.86 -30.07 15.44
C TRP A 74 7.45 -29.54 14.07
N SER A 75 7.76 -28.27 13.84
CA SER A 75 7.47 -27.56 12.60
C SER A 75 8.70 -26.80 12.14
N PHE A 76 8.77 -26.52 10.84
CA PHE A 76 9.79 -25.65 10.26
C PHE A 76 9.13 -24.68 9.28
N GLY A 77 9.55 -23.42 9.29
CA GLY A 77 8.98 -22.39 8.46
C GLY A 77 9.60 -21.02 8.68
N GLY A 78 9.11 -20.05 7.93
CA GLY A 78 9.57 -18.67 8.00
C GLY A 78 8.54 -17.70 7.41
N GLU A 79 8.77 -16.42 7.70
CA GLU A 79 7.96 -15.28 7.28
C GLU A 79 8.85 -14.24 6.62
N VAL A 80 8.35 -13.58 5.57
CA VAL A 80 8.99 -12.44 4.89
C VAL A 80 7.98 -11.36 4.58
#